data_AF-A0A9P5YGJ1-F1
#
_entry.id   AF-A0A9P5YGJ1-F1
#
_cell.length_a   1.000
_cell.length_b   1.000
_cell.length_c   1.000
_cell.angle_alpha   90.00
_cell.angle_beta   90.00
_cell.angle_gamma   90.00
#
_symmetry.space_group_name_H-M   'P 1'
#
loop_
_entity.id
_entity.type
_entity.pdbx_description
1 polymer ?
#
loop_
_entity_poly.entity_id
_entity_poly.type
_entity_poly.pdbx_seq_one_letter_code
_entity_poly.pdbx_strand_id
1 'polypeptide(L)'
;MDDAHIVNEETSLLPAAKRRSKPNPLPWLQISIILLLQVCEPIAALSIYPYINQLISELDITGGDERKVGYYAGLVESLFFATEAITVLQWSRISDHVGRKPILLIGLMGLSLSMISFGLSRTFLTLILSRCLCGLLNGNIGVMKSVMGELTDSTNRAEGFSLMPVVWATGATLGPLMGGTLSKPHERFPNLFGGSFWKEYPYLLPCLATSSLVIVAFFITLIFFKETIPKKNHRRKTTISEDGVILDGPIPAEDQPLPLRKLLVYPVVISVSNYMTLAFLNISLNALMPLFFAMPVTIGGLGFDPPTIGYIMGAYGSFTGLFQAFFFAKIIHYLGERRIFVWGMLTFLPIFMIFPMMSQYAQNFGVTPVIYTMIGIMLALMAFMDMAFGCIFMFITASAPNKRSLGATNGLSQTTVSIARAIGPAMSTSLFSLSVQRNLLGGYAVYAILFGLSCLAMILAVQLPQEMWEEADDHICHETL
;
A
#
# COMPACT_ATOMS: atom_id res chain seq x y z
N MET A 1 -45.91 -55.52 -7.31
CA MET A 1 -45.93 -54.06 -7.09
C MET A 1 -44.51 -53.62 -7.30
N ASP A 2 -44.32 -53.04 -8.49
CA ASP A 2 -43.06 -52.59 -9.05
C ASP A 2 -42.50 -51.41 -8.28
N ASP A 3 -41.20 -51.43 -8.00
CA ASP A 3 -40.39 -50.22 -7.80
C ASP A 3 -39.04 -50.47 -8.46
N ALA A 4 -39.00 -50.18 -9.77
CA ALA A 4 -37.78 -50.16 -10.55
C ALA A 4 -36.95 -48.94 -10.12
N HIS A 5 -35.77 -49.19 -9.54
CA HIS A 5 -34.72 -48.20 -9.39
C HIS A 5 -34.32 -47.68 -10.78
N ILE A 6 -34.81 -46.50 -11.15
CA ILE A 6 -34.31 -45.74 -12.29
C ILE A 6 -32.93 -45.20 -11.88
N VAL A 7 -31.88 -45.95 -12.19
CA VAL A 7 -30.51 -45.44 -12.19
C VAL A 7 -30.43 -44.41 -13.31
N ASN A 8 -30.22 -43.15 -12.93
CA ASN A 8 -30.04 -42.06 -13.88
C ASN A 8 -28.66 -42.21 -14.54
N GLU A 9 -28.61 -42.84 -15.72
CA GLU A 9 -27.39 -43.12 -16.50
C GLU A 9 -26.68 -41.85 -17.04
N GLU A 10 -27.21 -40.65 -16.79
CA GLU A 10 -26.56 -39.38 -17.16
C GLU A 10 -25.63 -38.80 -16.09
N THR A 11 -25.40 -39.50 -14.98
CA THR A 11 -24.47 -39.03 -13.95
C THR A 11 -23.03 -39.18 -14.45
N SER A 12 -22.46 -38.12 -15.01
CA SER A 12 -21.06 -38.07 -15.46
C SER A 12 -20.11 -38.43 -14.31
N LEU A 13 -19.61 -39.68 -14.30
CA LEU A 13 -18.66 -40.23 -13.32
C LEU A 13 -17.22 -39.69 -13.43
N LEU A 14 -17.00 -38.73 -14.31
CA LEU A 14 -15.74 -37.99 -14.36
C LEU A 14 -15.87 -36.76 -13.46
N PRO A 15 -14.97 -36.50 -12.50
CA PRO A 15 -14.90 -35.20 -11.86
C PRO A 15 -14.74 -34.20 -13.00
N ALA A 16 -15.74 -33.33 -13.18
CA ALA A 16 -15.78 -32.39 -14.29
C ALA A 16 -14.44 -31.66 -14.32
N ALA A 17 -13.60 -32.01 -15.30
CA ALA A 17 -12.28 -31.42 -15.43
C ALA A 17 -12.50 -29.91 -15.44
N LYS A 18 -12.08 -29.22 -14.36
CA LYS A 18 -12.31 -27.80 -14.06
C LYS A 18 -12.17 -27.05 -15.39
N ARG A 19 -13.30 -26.76 -16.05
CA ARG A 19 -13.29 -26.18 -17.40
C ARG A 19 -12.59 -24.85 -17.19
N ARG A 20 -11.31 -24.72 -17.61
CA ARG A 20 -10.58 -23.45 -17.53
C ARG A 20 -11.45 -22.43 -18.25
N SER A 21 -12.19 -21.62 -17.49
CA SER A 21 -13.03 -20.59 -18.06
C SER A 21 -12.10 -19.66 -18.83
N LYS A 22 -12.52 -19.24 -20.02
CA LYS A 22 -11.72 -18.26 -20.78
C LYS A 22 -11.57 -17.03 -19.89
N PRO A 23 -10.35 -16.48 -19.74
CA PRO A 23 -10.15 -15.31 -18.87
C PRO A 23 -11.06 -14.18 -19.34
N ASN A 24 -11.79 -13.58 -18.41
CA ASN A 24 -12.58 -12.40 -18.73
C ASN A 24 -11.63 -11.24 -18.99
N PRO A 25 -11.79 -10.48 -20.09
CA PRO A 25 -10.92 -9.36 -20.39
C PRO A 25 -11.11 -8.27 -19.34
N LEU A 26 -10.00 -7.73 -18.84
CA LEU A 26 -10.02 -6.64 -17.88
C LEU A 26 -10.63 -5.36 -18.49
N PRO A 27 -11.44 -4.59 -17.73
CA PRO A 27 -11.94 -3.30 -18.17
C PRO A 27 -10.83 -2.24 -18.11
N TRP A 28 -9.90 -2.31 -19.05
CA TRP A 28 -8.64 -1.55 -19.07
C TRP A 28 -8.81 -0.05 -18.92
N LEU A 29 -9.89 0.54 -19.44
CA LEU A 29 -10.17 1.97 -19.26
C LEU A 29 -10.38 2.32 -17.77
N GLN A 30 -11.20 1.54 -17.06
CA GLN A 30 -11.47 1.81 -15.64
C GLN A 30 -10.25 1.50 -14.77
N ILE A 31 -9.55 0.41 -15.07
CA ILE A 31 -8.30 0.05 -14.37
C ILE A 31 -7.24 1.12 -14.58
N SER A 32 -7.03 1.61 -15.81
CA SER A 32 -6.03 2.65 -16.07
C SER A 32 -6.32 3.95 -15.32
N ILE A 33 -7.60 4.33 -15.16
CA ILE A 33 -7.99 5.48 -14.35
C ILE A 33 -7.66 5.23 -12.87
N ILE A 34 -7.97 4.05 -12.33
CA ILE A 34 -7.64 3.71 -10.95
C ILE A 34 -6.13 3.68 -10.71
N LEU A 35 -5.36 3.12 -11.65
CA LEU A 35 -3.89 3.11 -11.57
C LEU A 35 -3.32 4.53 -11.61
N LEU A 36 -3.86 5.41 -12.46
CA LEU A 36 -3.48 6.82 -12.48
C LEU A 36 -3.72 7.48 -11.10
N LEU A 37 -4.89 7.26 -10.51
CA LEU A 37 -5.24 7.81 -9.19
C LEU A 37 -4.29 7.28 -8.12
N GLN A 38 -3.98 5.99 -8.19
CA GLN A 38 -3.10 5.32 -7.26
C GLN A 38 -1.63 5.74 -7.43
N VAL A 39 -1.21 6.24 -8.60
CA VAL A 39 0.12 6.88 -8.79
C VAL A 39 0.15 8.26 -8.12
N CYS A 40 -0.93 9.03 -8.21
CA CYS A 40 -0.99 10.41 -7.71
C CYS A 40 -0.73 10.50 -6.20
N GLU A 41 -1.21 9.54 -5.42
CA GLU A 41 -1.11 9.53 -3.97
C GLU A 41 0.32 9.39 -3.43
N PRO A 42 1.11 8.35 -3.78
CA PRO A 42 2.50 8.25 -3.36
C PRO A 42 3.34 9.42 -3.87
N ILE A 43 3.06 9.98 -5.07
CA ILE A 43 3.73 11.21 -5.53
C ILE A 43 3.50 12.33 -4.52
N ALA A 44 2.24 12.58 -4.13
CA ALA A 44 1.90 13.66 -3.20
C ALA A 44 2.41 13.42 -1.77
N ALA A 45 2.42 12.17 -1.31
CA ALA A 45 2.93 11.82 0.00
C ALA A 45 4.46 11.96 0.08
N LEU A 46 5.18 11.54 -0.97
CA LEU A 46 6.63 11.37 -0.95
C LEU A 46 7.39 12.56 -1.57
N SER A 47 6.71 13.47 -2.28
CA SER A 47 7.37 14.64 -2.86
C SER A 47 7.99 15.58 -1.83
N ILE A 48 7.63 15.48 -0.55
CA ILE A 48 8.18 16.34 0.50
C ILE A 48 9.52 15.90 1.06
N TYR A 49 9.85 14.60 0.99
CA TYR A 49 11.03 14.05 1.65
C TYR A 49 12.35 14.74 1.26
N PRO A 50 12.57 15.13 -0.02
CA PRO A 50 13.81 15.80 -0.41
C PRO A 50 14.05 17.15 0.26
N TYR A 51 12.99 17.84 0.72
CA TYR A 51 13.08 19.23 1.16
C TYR A 51 12.47 19.51 2.53
N ILE A 52 11.77 18.56 3.16
CA ILE A 52 11.09 18.78 4.45
C ILE A 52 12.06 19.23 5.55
N ASN A 53 13.24 18.61 5.64
CA ASN A 53 14.25 19.01 6.63
C ASN A 53 14.72 20.46 6.41
N GLN A 54 14.91 20.86 5.15
CA GLN A 54 15.33 22.22 4.81
C GLN A 54 14.21 23.24 5.10
N LEU A 55 12.98 22.92 4.74
CA LEU A 55 11.79 23.72 5.06
C LEU A 55 11.64 23.94 6.57
N ILE A 56 11.81 22.90 7.38
CA ILE A 56 11.76 23.01 8.85
C ILE A 56 12.89 23.89 9.39
N SER A 57 14.10 23.76 8.84
CA SER A 57 15.24 24.59 9.24
C SER A 57 15.04 26.07 8.90
N GLU A 58 14.35 26.40 7.80
CA GLU A 58 14.11 27.77 7.36
C GLU A 58 12.97 28.48 8.12
N LEU A 59 12.08 27.72 8.78
CA LEU A 59 10.95 28.25 9.57
C LEU A 59 11.35 28.76 10.97
N ASP A 60 12.65 28.70 11.32
CA ASP A 60 13.26 29.15 12.59
C ASP A 60 12.60 28.62 13.89
N ILE A 61 11.89 27.49 13.80
CA ILE A 61 11.23 26.88 14.96
C ILE A 61 12.19 26.11 15.89
N THR A 62 13.36 25.74 15.38
CA THR A 62 14.39 25.01 16.13
C THR A 62 15.35 25.94 16.85
N GLY A 63 15.28 27.26 16.62
CA GLY A 63 16.23 28.24 17.15
C GLY A 63 17.68 27.94 16.74
N GLY A 64 17.87 27.37 15.54
CA GLY A 64 19.17 26.94 15.02
C GLY A 64 19.65 25.54 15.47
N ASP A 65 18.87 24.81 16.26
CA ASP A 65 19.25 23.44 16.69
C ASP A 65 18.95 22.39 15.60
N GLU A 66 19.97 22.06 14.80
CA GLU A 66 19.88 21.06 13.72
C GLU A 66 19.43 19.68 14.22
N ARG A 67 19.65 19.34 15.49
CA ARG A 67 19.24 18.04 16.05
C ARG A 67 17.72 17.90 16.16
N LYS A 68 17.00 19.03 16.27
CA LYS A 68 15.54 19.04 16.38
C LYS A 68 14.84 19.04 15.02
N VAL A 69 15.54 19.39 13.94
CA VAL A 69 14.97 19.45 12.59
C VAL A 69 14.39 18.10 12.17
N GLY A 70 15.16 17.02 12.37
CA GLY A 70 14.70 15.66 12.08
C GLY A 70 13.50 15.22 12.90
N TYR A 71 13.38 15.67 14.16
CA TYR A 71 12.21 15.39 15.01
C TYR A 71 10.94 16.05 14.45
N TYR A 72 11.01 17.32 14.09
CA TYR A 72 9.86 18.04 13.53
C TYR A 72 9.50 17.56 12.12
N ALA A 73 10.49 17.21 11.29
CA ALA A 73 10.25 16.59 9.98
C ALA A 73 9.52 15.25 10.14
N GLY A 74 10.01 14.38 11.04
CA GLY A 74 9.35 13.10 11.35
C GLY A 74 7.95 13.28 11.92
N LEU A 75 7.71 14.31 12.75
CA LEU A 75 6.37 14.64 13.26
C LEU A 75 5.40 14.98 12.13
N VAL A 76 5.84 15.82 11.18
CA VAL A 76 5.04 16.21 10.02
C VAL A 76 4.64 15.00 9.16
N GLU A 77 5.58 14.09 8.92
CA GLU A 77 5.34 12.86 8.18
C GLU A 77 4.39 11.91 8.92
N SER A 78 4.59 11.77 10.23
CA SER A 78 3.77 10.90 11.08
C SER A 78 2.32 11.38 11.17
N LEU A 79 2.08 12.70 11.22
CA LEU A 79 0.74 13.28 11.31
C LEU A 79 -0.13 12.95 10.08
N PHE A 80 0.47 12.84 8.90
CA PHE A 80 -0.23 12.40 7.69
C PHE A 80 -0.80 10.98 7.87
N PHE A 81 0.04 10.01 8.26
CA PHE A 81 -0.41 8.63 8.46
C PHE A 81 -1.33 8.48 9.68
N ALA A 82 -1.13 9.26 10.74
CA ALA A 82 -1.98 9.25 11.92
C ALA A 82 -3.40 9.74 11.61
N THR A 83 -3.54 10.82 10.85
CA THR A 83 -4.85 11.34 10.43
C THR A 83 -5.53 10.46 9.38
N GLU A 84 -4.75 9.86 8.47
CA GLU A 84 -5.24 8.84 7.55
C GLU A 84 -5.80 7.63 8.32
N ALA A 85 -5.08 7.11 9.31
CA ALA A 85 -5.52 5.97 10.12
C ALA A 85 -6.90 6.22 10.77
N ILE A 86 -7.14 7.45 11.23
CA ILE A 86 -8.39 7.86 11.87
C ILE A 86 -9.56 7.94 10.89
N THR A 87 -9.32 8.22 9.60
CA THR A 87 -10.37 8.59 8.63
C THR A 87 -10.57 7.62 7.47
N VAL A 88 -9.56 6.82 7.14
CA VAL A 88 -9.60 5.95 5.94
C VAL A 88 -10.71 4.91 6.02
N LEU A 89 -10.99 4.37 7.20
CA LEU A 89 -12.11 3.45 7.40
C LEU A 89 -13.46 4.13 7.13
N GLN A 90 -13.63 5.37 7.59
CA GLN A 90 -14.85 6.14 7.46
C GLN A 90 -15.12 6.45 5.99
N TRP A 91 -14.12 6.95 5.26
CA TRP A 91 -14.25 7.20 3.83
C TRP A 91 -14.53 5.92 3.04
N SER A 92 -13.82 4.83 3.36
CA SER A 92 -14.04 3.55 2.68
C SER A 92 -15.44 3.00 2.93
N ARG A 93 -15.97 3.12 4.15
CA ARG A 93 -17.36 2.75 4.47
C ARG A 93 -18.40 3.64 3.83
N ILE A 94 -18.18 4.96 3.83
CA ILE A 94 -19.08 5.90 3.16
C ILE A 94 -19.16 5.56 1.67
N SER A 95 -18.05 5.13 1.06
CA SER A 95 -18.03 4.72 -0.34
C SER A 95 -18.87 3.47 -0.63
N ASP A 96 -19.08 2.56 0.34
CA ASP A 96 -19.99 1.41 0.19
C ASP A 96 -21.46 1.85 0.05
N HIS A 97 -21.82 3.00 0.62
CA HIS A 97 -23.18 3.52 0.64
C HIS A 97 -23.45 4.58 -0.45
N VAL A 98 -22.52 5.51 -0.61
CA VAL A 98 -22.65 6.68 -1.50
C VAL A 98 -22.24 6.36 -2.93
N GLY A 99 -21.35 5.38 -3.12
CA GLY A 99 -20.67 5.11 -4.39
C GLY A 99 -19.17 5.37 -4.29
N ARG A 100 -18.39 4.70 -5.15
CA ARG A 100 -16.94 4.84 -5.21
C ARG A 100 -16.54 6.17 -5.85
N LYS A 101 -17.21 6.58 -6.94
CA LYS A 101 -16.83 7.75 -7.73
C LYS A 101 -16.87 9.07 -6.94
N PRO A 102 -17.94 9.40 -6.19
CA PRO A 102 -18.00 10.66 -5.44
C PRO A 102 -16.89 10.77 -4.39
N ILE A 103 -16.60 9.66 -3.71
CA ILE A 103 -15.59 9.63 -2.64
C ILE A 103 -14.18 9.79 -3.21
N LEU A 104 -13.86 9.11 -4.32
CA LEU A 104 -12.59 9.30 -5.03
C LEU A 104 -12.37 10.77 -5.43
N LEU A 105 -13.40 11.42 -5.98
CA LEU A 105 -13.34 12.83 -6.40
C LEU A 105 -13.13 13.79 -5.23
N ILE A 106 -13.83 13.58 -4.11
CA ILE A 106 -13.64 14.38 -2.89
C ILE A 106 -12.21 14.24 -2.37
N GLY A 107 -11.69 13.01 -2.32
CA GLY A 107 -10.32 12.75 -1.87
C GLY A 107 -9.26 13.42 -2.77
N LEU A 108 -9.42 13.35 -4.09
CA LEU A 108 -8.51 14.00 -5.04
C LEU A 108 -8.53 15.52 -4.92
N MET A 109 -9.72 16.13 -4.80
CA MET A 109 -9.85 17.57 -4.56
C MET A 109 -9.19 17.95 -3.23
N GLY A 110 -9.45 17.18 -2.18
CA GLY A 110 -8.82 17.37 -0.87
C GLY A 110 -7.30 17.31 -0.91
N LEU A 111 -6.75 16.31 -1.61
CA LEU A 111 -5.31 16.14 -1.81
C LEU A 111 -4.69 17.33 -2.55
N SER A 112 -5.31 17.79 -3.63
CA SER A 112 -4.84 18.94 -4.42
C SER A 112 -4.80 20.23 -3.61
N LEU A 113 -5.86 20.52 -2.84
CA LEU A 113 -5.98 21.72 -2.01
C LEU A 113 -4.98 21.67 -0.83
N SER A 114 -4.82 20.50 -0.21
CA SER A 114 -3.87 20.31 0.88
C SER A 114 -2.43 20.52 0.42
N MET A 115 -2.07 20.03 -0.78
CA MET A 115 -0.73 20.24 -1.34
C MET A 115 -0.45 21.71 -1.65
N ILE A 116 -1.41 22.43 -2.23
CA ILE A 116 -1.27 23.88 -2.48
C ILE A 116 -1.11 24.63 -1.15
N SER A 117 -1.94 24.30 -0.16
CA SER A 117 -1.86 24.89 1.18
C SER A 117 -0.51 24.62 1.85
N PHE A 118 0.04 23.42 1.69
CA PHE A 118 1.37 23.07 2.20
C PHE A 118 2.48 23.90 1.54
N GLY A 119 2.45 24.07 0.21
CA GLY A 119 3.41 24.89 -0.52
C GLY A 119 3.36 26.39 -0.18
N LEU A 120 2.20 26.88 0.27
CA LEU A 120 1.98 28.26 0.73
C LEU A 120 2.25 28.45 2.24
N SER A 121 2.64 27.40 2.96
CA SER A 121 2.81 27.46 4.41
C SER A 121 4.08 28.21 4.80
N ARG A 122 3.95 29.25 5.64
CA ARG A 122 5.04 30.05 6.21
C ARG A 122 5.23 29.86 7.71
N THR A 123 4.40 29.03 8.33
CA THR A 123 4.46 28.75 9.76
C THR A 123 4.34 27.25 9.97
N PHE A 124 4.97 26.75 11.03
CA PHE A 124 4.91 25.32 11.35
C PHE A 124 3.47 24.83 11.59
N LEU A 125 2.61 25.68 12.15
CA LEU A 125 1.20 25.36 12.37
C LEU A 125 0.43 25.17 11.05
N THR A 126 0.61 26.06 10.07
CA THR A 126 -0.05 25.92 8.75
C THR A 126 0.45 24.68 8.00
N LEU A 127 1.73 24.35 8.17
CA LEU A 127 2.36 23.15 7.64
C LEU A 127 1.77 21.87 8.28
N ILE A 128 1.59 21.84 9.61
CA ILE A 128 0.91 20.74 10.30
C ILE A 128 -0.54 20.61 9.82
N LEU A 129 -1.29 21.72 9.78
CA LEU A 129 -2.70 21.69 9.42
C LEU A 129 -2.91 21.17 7.99
N SER A 130 -2.08 21.61 7.03
CA SER A 130 -2.14 21.12 5.65
C SER A 130 -1.80 19.63 5.54
N ARG A 131 -0.91 19.11 6.40
CA ARG A 131 -0.55 17.68 6.44
C ARG A 131 -1.64 16.81 7.06
N CYS A 132 -2.24 17.30 8.14
CA CYS A 132 -3.42 16.68 8.71
C CYS A 132 -4.58 16.68 7.70
N LEU A 133 -4.84 17.81 7.02
CA LEU A 133 -5.88 17.87 5.99
C LEU A 133 -5.63 16.88 4.85
N CYS A 134 -4.37 16.76 4.43
CA CYS A 134 -3.95 15.79 3.43
C CYS A 134 -4.29 14.36 3.87
N GLY A 135 -3.95 13.96 5.11
CA GLY A 135 -4.26 12.62 5.62
C GLY A 135 -5.75 12.38 5.85
N LEU A 136 -6.47 13.37 6.41
CA LEU A 136 -7.92 13.31 6.66
C LEU A 136 -8.74 13.09 5.38
N LEU A 137 -8.28 13.62 4.24
CA LEU A 137 -8.96 13.51 2.95
C LEU A 137 -8.39 12.38 2.08
N ASN A 138 -7.36 11.66 2.54
CA ASN A 138 -6.72 10.58 1.80
C ASN A 138 -7.34 9.20 2.07
N GLY A 139 -8.67 9.09 1.97
CA GLY A 139 -9.39 7.82 2.10
C GLY A 139 -9.31 6.90 0.87
N ASN A 140 -8.70 7.39 -0.20
CA ASN A 140 -8.82 6.85 -1.55
C ASN A 140 -8.12 5.49 -1.73
N ILE A 141 -7.03 5.19 -1.01
CA ILE A 141 -6.35 3.88 -1.07
C ILE A 141 -7.31 2.72 -0.83
N GLY A 142 -8.14 2.81 0.23
CA GLY A 142 -9.10 1.76 0.58
C GLY A 142 -10.21 1.61 -0.45
N VAL A 143 -10.68 2.75 -0.98
CA VAL A 143 -11.73 2.80 -2.02
C VAL A 143 -11.21 2.20 -3.33
N MET A 144 -10.00 2.54 -3.77
CA MET A 144 -9.39 2.03 -5.00
C MET A 144 -9.14 0.52 -4.95
N LYS A 145 -8.70 -0.02 -3.79
CA LYS A 145 -8.59 -1.47 -3.59
C LYS A 145 -9.95 -2.17 -3.74
N SER A 146 -11.00 -1.55 -3.22
CA SER A 146 -12.37 -2.06 -3.34
C SER A 146 -12.85 -2.04 -4.79
N VAL A 147 -12.59 -0.94 -5.52
CA VAL A 147 -12.85 -0.85 -6.96
C VAL A 147 -12.08 -1.92 -7.73
N MET A 148 -10.80 -2.14 -7.44
CA MET A 148 -10.01 -3.19 -8.09
C MET A 148 -10.64 -4.57 -7.87
N GLY A 149 -11.07 -4.86 -6.64
CA GLY A 149 -11.79 -6.10 -6.31
C GLY A 149 -13.14 -6.24 -7.03
N GLU A 150 -13.84 -5.14 -7.28
CA GLU A 150 -15.13 -5.12 -8.01
C GLU A 150 -14.95 -5.24 -9.53
N LEU A 151 -13.83 -4.78 -10.09
CA LEU A 151 -13.50 -4.83 -11.52
C LEU A 151 -12.79 -6.11 -11.95
N THR A 152 -12.35 -6.93 -10.99
CA THR A 152 -11.64 -8.19 -11.23
C THR A 152 -12.45 -9.39 -10.77
N ASP A 153 -12.14 -10.55 -11.33
CA ASP A 153 -12.70 -11.84 -10.95
C ASP A 153 -11.58 -12.87 -10.72
N SER A 154 -11.93 -14.09 -10.29
CA SER A 154 -10.94 -15.15 -10.04
C SER A 154 -10.02 -15.45 -11.23
N THR A 155 -10.43 -15.15 -12.47
CA THR A 155 -9.62 -15.42 -13.66
C THR A 155 -8.56 -14.37 -13.95
N ASN A 156 -8.81 -13.10 -13.56
CA ASN A 156 -7.96 -11.96 -13.93
C ASN A 156 -7.49 -11.11 -12.72
N ARG A 157 -7.87 -11.48 -11.49
CA ARG A 157 -7.49 -10.78 -10.25
C ARG A 157 -5.98 -10.67 -10.08
N ALA A 158 -5.23 -11.74 -10.36
CA ALA A 158 -3.77 -11.71 -10.30
C ALA A 158 -3.17 -10.65 -11.24
N GLU A 159 -3.73 -10.49 -12.44
CA GLU A 159 -3.29 -9.48 -13.42
C GLU A 159 -3.65 -8.06 -12.95
N GLY A 160 -4.86 -7.83 -12.45
CA GLY A 160 -5.26 -6.52 -11.91
C GLY A 160 -4.45 -6.08 -10.69
N PHE A 161 -4.30 -6.96 -9.69
CA PHE A 161 -3.54 -6.65 -8.47
C PHE A 161 -2.03 -6.59 -8.68
N SER A 162 -1.50 -7.19 -9.77
CA SER A 162 -0.08 -7.05 -10.15
C SER A 162 0.35 -5.61 -10.42
N LEU A 163 -0.59 -4.77 -10.86
CA LEU A 163 -0.33 -3.40 -11.25
C LEU A 163 -0.28 -2.46 -10.04
N MET A 164 -0.86 -2.84 -8.91
CA MET A 164 -0.91 -2.01 -7.70
C MET A 164 0.49 -1.69 -7.13
N PRO A 165 1.39 -2.67 -6.91
CA PRO A 165 2.71 -2.34 -6.39
C PRO A 165 3.64 -1.70 -7.45
N VAL A 166 3.42 -1.94 -8.75
CA VAL A 166 4.10 -1.19 -9.84
C VAL A 166 3.78 0.31 -9.76
N VAL A 167 2.51 0.65 -9.55
CA VAL A 167 2.06 2.02 -9.37
C VAL A 167 2.68 2.67 -8.14
N TRP A 168 2.76 1.94 -7.02
CA TRP A 168 3.42 2.42 -5.81
C TRP A 168 4.89 2.72 -6.06
N ALA A 169 5.64 1.80 -6.69
CA ALA A 169 7.04 2.01 -7.05
C ALA A 169 7.24 3.22 -7.98
N THR A 170 6.34 3.38 -8.95
CA THR A 170 6.34 4.53 -9.87
C THR A 170 6.19 5.84 -9.11
N GLY A 171 5.19 5.94 -8.22
CA GLY A 171 4.98 7.16 -7.44
C GLY A 171 6.07 7.41 -6.40
N ALA A 172 6.63 6.36 -5.80
CA ALA A 172 7.77 6.46 -4.88
C ALA A 172 9.06 6.92 -5.56
N THR A 173 9.17 6.74 -6.87
CA THR A 173 10.28 7.26 -7.67
C THR A 173 10.00 8.70 -8.12
N LEU A 174 8.81 8.95 -8.68
CA LEU A 174 8.44 10.26 -9.23
C LEU A 174 8.26 11.33 -8.14
N GLY A 175 7.74 10.98 -6.97
CA GLY A 175 7.51 11.91 -5.86
C GLY A 175 8.78 12.65 -5.45
N PRO A 176 9.81 11.96 -4.91
CA PRO A 176 11.07 12.59 -4.54
C PRO A 176 11.78 13.29 -5.70
N LEU A 177 11.66 12.77 -6.93
CA LEU A 177 12.23 13.42 -8.11
C LEU A 177 11.58 14.80 -8.35
N MET A 178 10.25 14.87 -8.36
CA MET A 178 9.50 16.13 -8.50
C MET A 178 9.79 17.08 -7.34
N GLY A 179 9.83 16.55 -6.12
CA GLY A 179 10.12 17.31 -4.90
C GLY A 179 11.48 17.98 -4.91
N GLY A 180 12.53 17.22 -5.19
CA GLY A 180 13.91 17.71 -5.17
C GLY A 180 14.22 18.64 -6.33
N THR A 181 13.83 18.27 -7.56
CA THR A 181 14.19 19.03 -8.78
C THR A 181 13.50 20.38 -8.89
N LEU A 182 12.26 20.49 -8.41
CA LEU A 182 11.46 21.72 -8.50
C LEU A 182 11.58 22.61 -7.25
N SER A 183 12.21 22.13 -6.18
CA SER A 183 12.48 22.94 -4.98
C SER A 183 13.38 24.14 -5.30
N LYS A 184 13.17 25.25 -4.58
CA LYS A 184 13.92 26.51 -4.71
C LYS A 184 14.03 26.99 -6.18
N PRO A 185 12.90 27.21 -6.86
CA PRO A 185 12.90 27.54 -8.28
C PRO A 185 13.60 28.87 -8.59
N HIS A 186 13.60 29.81 -7.66
CA HIS A 186 14.33 31.07 -7.78
C HIS A 186 15.85 30.86 -7.95
N GLU A 187 16.43 29.89 -7.25
CA GLU A 187 17.86 29.57 -7.32
C GLU A 187 18.18 28.65 -8.50
N ARG A 188 17.32 27.64 -8.75
CA ARG A 188 17.51 26.62 -9.79
C ARG A 188 17.22 27.12 -11.20
N PHE A 189 16.20 27.95 -11.36
CA PHE A 189 15.66 28.38 -12.65
C PHE A 189 15.43 29.91 -12.68
N PRO A 190 16.49 30.72 -12.49
CA PRO A 190 16.36 32.17 -12.31
C PRO A 190 15.72 32.89 -13.51
N ASN A 191 15.90 32.37 -14.73
CA ASN A 191 15.34 32.95 -15.95
C ASN A 191 13.80 32.85 -16.03
N LEU A 192 13.20 31.83 -15.40
CA LEU A 192 11.75 31.58 -15.42
C LEU A 192 11.08 32.01 -14.11
N PHE A 193 11.80 31.93 -12.98
CA PHE A 193 11.24 32.13 -11.64
C PHE A 193 12.00 33.22 -10.83
N GLY A 194 12.46 34.27 -11.51
CA GLY A 194 13.21 35.38 -10.90
C GLY A 194 12.40 36.31 -9.97
N GLY A 195 11.07 36.18 -9.91
CA GLY A 195 10.22 37.04 -9.07
C GLY A 195 10.38 36.79 -7.56
N SER A 196 10.23 37.85 -6.74
CA SER A 196 10.36 37.79 -5.27
C SER A 196 9.41 36.79 -4.60
N PHE A 197 8.28 36.49 -5.22
CA PHE A 197 7.31 35.50 -4.75
C PHE A 197 7.93 34.11 -4.58
N TRP A 198 8.80 33.68 -5.50
CA TRP A 198 9.44 32.37 -5.45
C TRP A 198 10.55 32.25 -4.42
N LYS A 199 11.08 33.40 -3.98
CA LYS A 199 11.99 33.48 -2.84
C LYS A 199 11.23 33.36 -1.51
N GLU A 200 10.02 33.89 -1.46
CA GLU A 200 9.14 33.78 -0.29
C GLU A 200 8.49 32.38 -0.16
N TYR A 201 8.20 31.72 -1.30
CA TYR A 201 7.60 30.39 -1.35
C TYR A 201 8.49 29.38 -2.12
N PRO A 202 9.66 29.01 -1.56
CA PRO A 202 10.64 28.18 -2.26
C PRO A 202 10.16 26.75 -2.56
N TYR A 203 9.14 26.25 -1.86
CA TYR A 203 8.63 24.88 -2.02
C TYR A 203 7.22 24.83 -2.64
N LEU A 204 6.70 25.95 -3.13
CA LEU A 204 5.39 25.98 -3.77
C LEU A 204 5.38 25.30 -5.15
N LEU A 205 6.45 25.44 -5.94
CA LEU A 205 6.52 24.85 -7.27
C LEU A 205 6.37 23.32 -7.29
N PRO A 206 7.10 22.53 -6.45
CA PRO A 206 6.89 21.09 -6.40
C PRO A 206 5.46 20.75 -5.97
N CYS A 207 4.88 21.51 -5.04
CA CYS A 207 3.50 21.31 -4.59
C CYS A 207 2.47 21.59 -5.69
N LEU A 208 2.67 22.65 -6.49
CA LEU A 208 1.83 22.98 -7.64
C LEU A 208 1.94 21.93 -8.74
N ALA A 209 3.14 21.41 -9.01
CA ALA A 209 3.34 20.35 -9.99
C ALA A 209 2.58 19.07 -9.59
N THR A 210 2.76 18.62 -8.34
CA THR A 210 2.00 17.50 -7.77
C THR A 210 0.49 17.74 -7.82
N SER A 211 0.03 18.91 -7.36
CA SER A 211 -1.40 19.25 -7.34
C SER A 211 -2.00 19.31 -8.75
N SER A 212 -1.27 19.82 -9.74
CA SER A 212 -1.71 19.84 -11.14
C SER A 212 -1.94 18.44 -11.70
N LEU A 213 -1.06 17.49 -11.38
CA LEU A 213 -1.20 16.09 -11.77
C LEU A 213 -2.45 15.44 -11.12
N VAL A 214 -2.69 15.72 -9.83
CA VAL A 214 -3.90 15.28 -9.12
C VAL A 214 -5.17 15.89 -9.72
N ILE A 215 -5.15 17.18 -10.10
CA ILE A 215 -6.28 17.87 -10.73
C ILE A 215 -6.59 17.27 -12.11
N VAL A 216 -5.56 16.94 -12.91
CA VAL A 216 -5.75 16.24 -14.17
C VAL A 216 -6.41 14.88 -13.93
N ALA A 217 -5.94 14.11 -12.94
CA ALA A 217 -6.55 12.84 -12.55
C ALA A 217 -8.01 13.01 -12.05
N PHE A 218 -8.31 14.10 -11.34
CA PHE A 218 -9.67 14.45 -10.93
C PHE A 218 -10.59 14.64 -12.14
N PHE A 219 -10.18 15.44 -13.14
CA PHE A 219 -11.01 15.65 -14.34
C PHE A 219 -11.18 14.37 -15.18
N ILE A 220 -10.11 13.57 -15.31
CA ILE A 220 -10.19 12.26 -15.97
C ILE A 220 -11.19 11.35 -15.25
N THR A 221 -11.15 11.29 -13.93
CA THR A 221 -12.10 10.51 -13.12
C THR A 221 -13.52 11.04 -13.24
N LEU A 222 -13.69 12.37 -13.21
CA LEU A 222 -14.99 13.01 -13.31
C LEU A 222 -15.69 12.64 -14.63
N ILE A 223 -14.96 12.65 -15.73
CA ILE A 223 -15.50 12.43 -17.07
C ILE A 223 -15.60 10.94 -17.40
N PHE A 224 -14.54 10.16 -17.19
CA PHE A 224 -14.42 8.80 -17.75
C PHE A 224 -14.70 7.68 -16.74
N PHE A 225 -14.50 7.90 -15.44
CA PHE A 225 -14.72 6.85 -14.45
C PHE A 225 -16.23 6.60 -14.28
N LYS A 226 -16.62 5.32 -14.34
CA LYS A 226 -18.01 4.89 -14.15
C LYS A 226 -18.16 4.33 -12.75
N GLU A 227 -19.30 4.61 -12.12
CA GLU A 227 -19.62 4.06 -10.81
C GLU A 227 -19.71 2.53 -10.88
N THR A 228 -19.03 1.84 -9.97
CA THR A 228 -18.96 0.38 -9.93
C THR A 228 -20.10 -0.21 -9.09
N ILE A 229 -20.57 0.53 -8.08
CA ILE A 229 -21.71 0.10 -7.27
C ILE A 229 -23.00 0.31 -8.08
N PRO A 230 -23.81 -0.75 -8.33
CA PRO A 230 -25.07 -0.61 -9.04
C PRO A 230 -26.00 0.34 -8.29
N LYS A 231 -26.53 1.38 -8.98
CA LYS A 231 -27.59 2.22 -8.43
C LYS A 231 -28.77 1.32 -8.07
N LYS A 232 -29.32 1.50 -6.86
CA LYS A 232 -30.45 0.73 -6.32
C LYS A 232 -31.68 0.92 -7.22
N ASN A 233 -31.80 0.11 -8.28
CA ASN A 233 -33.01 0.07 -9.08
C ASN A 233 -34.12 -0.42 -8.15
N HIS A 234 -35.07 0.46 -7.84
CA HIS A 234 -36.37 0.12 -7.24
C HIS A 234 -37.22 -0.71 -8.21
N ARG A 235 -36.62 -1.61 -8.99
CA ARG A 235 -37.39 -2.69 -9.63
C ARG A 235 -37.56 -3.76 -8.58
N ARG A 236 -38.68 -3.63 -7.86
CA ARG A 236 -39.38 -4.71 -7.16
C ARG A 236 -39.24 -5.96 -8.04
N LYS A 237 -38.40 -6.92 -7.65
CA LYS A 237 -38.42 -8.23 -8.30
C LYS A 237 -39.74 -8.85 -7.87
N THR A 238 -40.74 -8.76 -8.74
CA THR A 238 -41.97 -9.52 -8.59
C THR A 238 -41.58 -10.98 -8.82
N THR A 239 -41.32 -11.72 -7.75
CA THR A 239 -41.22 -13.17 -7.84
C THR A 239 -42.65 -13.69 -8.01
N ILE A 240 -42.99 -14.16 -9.20
CA ILE A 240 -44.26 -14.85 -9.45
C ILE A 240 -44.04 -16.29 -9.01
N SER A 241 -44.65 -16.70 -7.89
CA SER A 241 -44.79 -18.11 -7.55
C SER A 241 -45.79 -18.76 -8.53
N GLU A 242 -45.64 -20.05 -8.82
CA GLU A 242 -46.52 -20.80 -9.75
C GLU A 242 -48.03 -20.69 -9.41
N ASP A 243 -48.37 -20.33 -8.17
CA ASP A 243 -49.75 -20.13 -7.69
C ASP A 243 -50.28 -18.67 -7.79
N GLY A 244 -49.56 -17.76 -8.46
CA GLY A 244 -50.03 -16.39 -8.68
C GLY A 244 -50.06 -15.48 -7.44
N VAL A 245 -49.49 -15.91 -6.31
CA VAL A 245 -49.38 -15.10 -5.10
C VAL A 245 -48.15 -14.18 -5.17
N ILE A 246 -48.38 -12.86 -5.08
CA ILE A 246 -47.33 -11.85 -4.99
C ILE A 246 -46.78 -11.85 -3.55
N LEU A 247 -45.59 -12.40 -3.34
CA LEU A 247 -44.88 -12.29 -2.06
C LEU A 247 -44.11 -10.97 -2.02
N ASP A 248 -44.60 -9.98 -1.29
CA ASP A 248 -43.82 -8.80 -0.87
C ASP A 248 -42.86 -9.22 0.26
N GLY A 249 -41.75 -9.86 -0.12
CA GLY A 249 -40.64 -10.12 0.79
C GLY A 249 -39.69 -8.91 0.86
N PRO A 250 -39.13 -8.56 2.04
CA PRO A 250 -38.01 -7.62 2.11
C PRO A 250 -36.84 -8.13 1.25
N ILE A 251 -36.13 -7.20 0.60
CA ILE A 251 -34.89 -7.47 -0.16
C ILE A 251 -33.98 -8.37 0.70
N PRO A 252 -33.41 -9.48 0.17
CA PRO A 252 -32.56 -10.36 0.97
C PRO A 252 -31.46 -9.58 1.68
N ALA A 253 -31.30 -9.84 2.98
CA ALA A 253 -30.39 -9.14 3.88
C ALA A 253 -28.89 -9.27 3.50
N GLU A 254 -28.57 -10.13 2.53
CA GLU A 254 -27.21 -10.37 2.02
C GLU A 254 -26.59 -9.18 1.28
N ASP A 255 -27.43 -8.23 0.82
CA ASP A 255 -27.03 -7.22 -0.16
C ASP A 255 -26.73 -5.83 0.44
N GLN A 256 -26.45 -5.75 1.75
CA GLN A 256 -26.11 -4.50 2.44
C GLN A 256 -24.72 -4.55 3.07
N PRO A 257 -24.00 -3.41 3.16
CA PRO A 257 -22.75 -3.34 3.89
C PRO A 257 -22.99 -3.68 5.37
N LEU A 258 -22.17 -4.57 5.90
CA LEU A 258 -22.31 -5.09 7.25
C LEU A 258 -21.78 -4.09 8.29
N PRO A 259 -22.31 -4.11 9.53
CA PRO A 259 -21.73 -3.37 10.64
C PRO A 259 -20.34 -3.93 10.99
N LEU A 260 -19.41 -3.07 11.43
CA LEU A 260 -18.01 -3.42 11.71
C LEU A 260 -17.81 -4.66 12.57
N ARG A 261 -18.65 -4.85 13.60
CA ARG A 261 -18.53 -5.99 14.50
C ARG A 261 -18.72 -7.33 13.77
N LYS A 262 -19.54 -7.35 12.73
CA LYS A 262 -19.78 -8.54 11.89
C LYS A 262 -18.71 -8.73 10.81
N LEU A 263 -17.83 -7.75 10.59
CA LEU A 263 -16.68 -7.89 9.68
C LEU A 263 -15.46 -8.52 10.35
N LEU A 264 -15.42 -8.58 11.68
CA LEU A 264 -14.33 -9.21 12.45
C LEU A 264 -14.46 -10.74 12.45
N VAL A 265 -14.69 -11.32 11.28
CA VAL A 265 -14.66 -12.76 11.05
C VAL A 265 -13.22 -13.23 10.88
N TYR A 266 -13.00 -14.53 11.11
CA TYR A 266 -11.66 -15.11 11.03
C TYR A 266 -10.92 -14.78 9.70
N PRO A 267 -11.52 -14.94 8.50
CA PRO A 267 -10.88 -14.59 7.23
C PRO A 267 -10.36 -13.15 7.15
N VAL A 268 -11.15 -12.19 7.63
CA VAL A 268 -10.79 -10.77 7.62
C VAL A 268 -9.70 -10.51 8.64
N VAL A 269 -9.84 -11.02 9.87
CA VAL A 269 -8.87 -10.78 10.94
C VAL A 269 -7.49 -11.34 10.59
N ILE A 270 -7.41 -12.56 10.04
CA ILE A 270 -6.12 -13.15 9.66
C ILE A 270 -5.47 -12.40 8.47
N SER A 271 -6.27 -11.96 7.48
CA SER A 271 -5.78 -11.21 6.32
C SER A 271 -5.31 -9.80 6.72
N VAL A 272 -6.07 -9.10 7.56
CA VAL A 272 -5.71 -7.80 8.12
C VAL A 272 -4.44 -7.90 8.96
N SER A 273 -4.33 -8.92 9.82
CA SER A 273 -3.16 -9.13 10.68
C SER A 273 -1.89 -9.34 9.86
N ASN A 274 -1.97 -10.18 8.82
CA ASN A 274 -0.86 -10.41 7.89
C ASN A 274 -0.47 -9.16 7.10
N TYR A 275 -1.44 -8.33 6.71
CA TYR A 275 -1.14 -7.06 6.04
C TYR A 275 -0.46 -6.06 6.97
N MET A 276 -0.92 -5.97 8.22
CA MET A 276 -0.32 -5.11 9.24
C MET A 276 1.13 -5.51 9.53
N THR A 277 1.42 -6.81 9.69
CA THR A 277 2.78 -7.30 9.95
C THR A 277 3.70 -7.09 8.75
N LEU A 278 3.24 -7.40 7.53
CA LEU A 278 3.97 -7.11 6.30
C LEU A 278 4.32 -5.63 6.19
N ALA A 279 3.33 -4.75 6.39
CA ALA A 279 3.52 -3.30 6.32
C ALA A 279 4.47 -2.78 7.40
N PHE A 280 4.38 -3.28 8.62
CA PHE A 280 5.25 -2.89 9.73
C PHE A 280 6.71 -3.28 9.48
N LEU A 281 6.97 -4.51 9.03
CA LEU A 281 8.31 -4.98 8.72
C LEU A 281 8.90 -4.25 7.51
N ASN A 282 8.11 -4.07 6.45
CA ASN A 282 8.54 -3.35 5.25
C ASN A 282 8.87 -1.87 5.54
N ILE A 283 8.02 -1.15 6.28
CA ILE A 283 8.27 0.26 6.59
C ILE A 283 9.47 0.42 7.53
N SER A 284 9.66 -0.52 8.47
CA SER A 284 10.85 -0.55 9.34
C SER A 284 12.12 -0.76 8.52
N LEU A 285 12.09 -1.68 7.55
CA LEU A 285 13.21 -1.93 6.64
C LEU A 285 13.54 -0.69 5.78
N ASN A 286 12.53 -0.05 5.21
CA ASN A 286 12.69 1.17 4.40
C ASN A 286 13.24 2.35 5.20
N ALA A 287 12.97 2.44 6.51
CA ALA A 287 13.55 3.45 7.40
C ALA A 287 14.99 3.12 7.81
N LEU A 288 15.28 1.85 8.08
CA LEU A 288 16.61 1.40 8.54
C LEU A 288 17.66 1.36 7.44
N MET A 289 17.29 0.98 6.22
CA MET A 289 18.22 0.80 5.10
C MET A 289 19.05 2.07 4.78
N PRO A 290 18.45 3.24 4.50
CA PRO A 290 19.23 4.46 4.22
C PRO A 290 20.03 4.93 5.44
N LEU A 291 19.48 4.77 6.65
CA LEU A 291 20.17 5.09 7.90
C LEU A 291 21.45 4.26 8.07
N PHE A 292 21.35 2.95 7.83
CA PHE A 292 22.48 2.02 7.89
C PHE A 292 23.54 2.35 6.83
N PHE A 293 23.13 2.67 5.60
CA PHE A 293 24.06 3.04 4.54
C PHE A 293 24.82 4.33 4.84
N ALA A 294 24.16 5.35 5.38
CA ALA A 294 24.79 6.65 5.69
C ALA A 294 25.72 6.61 6.90
N MET A 295 25.45 5.71 7.86
CA MET A 295 26.18 5.66 9.12
C MET A 295 27.67 5.28 8.95
N PRO A 296 28.62 5.88 9.69
CA PRO A 296 30.03 5.52 9.59
C PRO A 296 30.31 4.04 9.87
N VAL A 297 31.30 3.49 9.16
CA VAL A 297 31.75 2.09 9.31
C VAL A 297 32.17 1.76 10.74
N THR A 298 32.79 2.72 11.44
CA THR A 298 33.29 2.55 12.81
C THR A 298 32.20 2.22 13.84
N ILE A 299 30.97 2.68 13.60
CA ILE A 299 29.81 2.41 14.47
C ILE A 299 28.83 1.41 13.85
N GLY A 300 29.22 0.78 12.74
CA GLY A 300 28.51 -0.35 12.15
C GLY A 300 27.66 -0.05 10.91
N GLY A 301 27.78 1.13 10.31
CA GLY A 301 27.16 1.41 9.00
C GLY A 301 28.10 1.15 7.82
N LEU A 302 27.79 1.73 6.65
CA LEU A 302 28.62 1.63 5.43
C LEU A 302 29.33 2.94 5.04
N GLY A 303 28.96 4.07 5.62
CA GLY A 303 29.56 5.38 5.38
C GLY A 303 29.37 5.90 3.95
N PHE A 304 28.29 5.50 3.28
CA PHE A 304 27.99 5.95 1.92
C PHE A 304 27.57 7.42 1.88
N ASP A 305 27.99 8.09 0.82
CA ASP A 305 27.55 9.43 0.49
C ASP A 305 26.07 9.42 0.04
N PRO A 306 25.32 10.52 0.25
CA PRO A 306 23.90 10.59 -0.10
C PRO A 306 23.59 10.25 -1.58
N PRO A 307 24.40 10.67 -2.58
CA PRO A 307 24.21 10.24 -3.98
C PRO A 307 24.26 8.72 -4.17
N THR A 308 25.24 8.03 -3.59
CA THR A 308 25.35 6.57 -3.67
C THR A 308 24.12 5.87 -3.10
N ILE A 309 23.63 6.34 -1.94
CA ILE A 309 22.39 5.83 -1.34
C ILE A 309 21.22 6.03 -2.30
N GLY A 310 21.12 7.22 -2.91
CA GLY A 310 20.12 7.53 -3.93
C GLY A 310 20.16 6.60 -5.13
N TYR A 311 21.35 6.27 -5.66
CA TYR A 311 21.49 5.33 -6.77
C TYR A 311 21.05 3.91 -6.40
N ILE A 312 21.42 3.43 -5.20
CA ILE A 312 21.01 2.10 -4.71
C ILE A 312 19.49 2.01 -4.56
N MET A 313 18.87 3.01 -3.92
CA MET A 313 17.42 3.06 -3.74
C MET A 313 16.66 3.23 -5.06
N GLY A 314 17.19 4.05 -5.98
CA GLY A 314 16.62 4.24 -7.31
C GLY A 314 16.70 2.97 -8.18
N ALA A 315 17.82 2.24 -8.10
CA ALA A 315 17.97 0.95 -8.76
C ALA A 315 16.98 -0.09 -8.22
N TYR A 316 16.78 -0.14 -6.90
CA TYR A 316 15.77 -0.98 -6.26
C TYR A 316 14.35 -0.65 -6.76
N GLY A 317 13.93 0.62 -6.68
CA GLY A 317 12.59 1.01 -7.12
C GLY A 317 12.32 0.69 -8.60
N SER A 318 13.31 0.93 -9.46
CA SER A 318 13.24 0.63 -10.89
C SER A 318 13.15 -0.87 -11.16
N PHE A 319 14.01 -1.66 -10.51
CA PHE A 319 14.03 -3.11 -10.66
C PHE A 319 12.73 -3.74 -10.16
N THR A 320 12.26 -3.38 -8.97
CA THR A 320 11.02 -3.90 -8.39
C THR A 320 9.82 -3.60 -9.26
N GLY A 321 9.69 -2.36 -9.76
CA GLY A 321 8.59 -1.98 -10.64
C GLY A 321 8.56 -2.80 -11.94
N LEU A 322 9.70 -2.95 -12.61
CA LEU A 322 9.81 -3.77 -13.83
C LEU A 322 9.57 -5.25 -13.54
N PHE A 323 10.19 -5.78 -12.49
CA PHE A 323 10.06 -7.19 -12.12
C PHE A 323 8.59 -7.55 -11.84
N GLN A 324 7.88 -6.72 -11.07
CA GLN A 324 6.46 -6.98 -10.79
C GLN A 324 5.59 -6.87 -12.03
N ALA A 325 5.81 -5.85 -12.87
CA ALA A 325 5.03 -5.66 -14.09
C ALA A 325 5.11 -6.88 -15.04
N PHE A 326 6.27 -7.52 -15.15
CA PHE A 326 6.47 -8.63 -16.10
C PHE A 326 6.26 -10.03 -15.51
N PHE A 327 6.54 -10.22 -14.22
CA PHE A 327 6.63 -11.55 -13.61
C PHE A 327 5.54 -11.85 -12.58
N PHE A 328 4.90 -10.85 -11.96
CA PHE A 328 4.00 -11.08 -10.84
C PHE A 328 2.81 -11.99 -11.18
N ALA A 329 2.04 -11.65 -12.20
CA ALA A 329 0.87 -12.44 -12.60
C ALA A 329 1.29 -13.86 -13.02
N LYS A 330 2.38 -13.98 -13.79
CA LYS A 330 2.93 -15.28 -14.22
C LYS A 330 3.28 -16.15 -13.02
N ILE A 331 4.06 -15.62 -12.07
CA ILE A 331 4.52 -16.37 -10.90
C ILE A 331 3.31 -16.82 -10.06
N ILE A 332 2.30 -15.97 -9.86
CA ILE A 332 1.05 -16.35 -9.16
C ILE A 332 0.33 -17.49 -9.84
N HIS A 333 0.13 -17.42 -11.16
CA HIS A 333 -0.54 -18.51 -11.88
C HIS A 333 0.20 -19.85 -11.78
N TYR A 334 1.52 -19.85 -11.60
CA TYR A 334 2.31 -21.08 -11.45
C TYR A 334 2.42 -21.58 -10.00
N LEU A 335 2.59 -20.67 -9.03
CA LEU A 335 2.95 -21.04 -7.66
C LEU A 335 1.81 -20.86 -6.66
N GLY A 336 0.77 -20.09 -7.00
CA GLY A 336 -0.32 -19.72 -6.12
C GLY A 336 0.01 -18.54 -5.18
N GLU A 337 -1.03 -17.85 -4.75
CA GLU A 337 -0.99 -16.62 -3.95
C GLU A 337 -0.40 -16.87 -2.56
N ARG A 338 -0.85 -17.95 -1.88
CA ARG A 338 -0.38 -18.28 -0.53
C ARG A 338 1.12 -18.55 -0.50
N ARG A 339 1.65 -19.33 -1.46
CA ARG A 339 3.08 -19.70 -1.45
C ARG A 339 3.95 -18.47 -1.65
N ILE A 340 3.59 -17.60 -2.58
CA ILE A 340 4.32 -16.34 -2.84
C ILE A 340 4.26 -15.43 -1.62
N PHE A 341 3.10 -15.30 -0.98
CA PHE A 341 2.98 -14.53 0.25
C PHE A 341 3.90 -15.08 1.36
N VAL A 342 3.83 -16.39 1.63
CA VAL A 342 4.66 -17.04 2.67
C VAL A 342 6.16 -16.89 2.34
N TRP A 343 6.56 -17.10 1.09
CA TRP A 343 7.96 -16.94 0.68
C TRP A 343 8.41 -15.47 0.75
N GLY A 344 7.56 -14.52 0.40
CA GLY A 344 7.83 -13.09 0.55
C GLY A 344 7.92 -12.64 2.01
N MET A 345 7.18 -13.28 2.91
CA MET A 345 7.38 -13.09 4.35
C MET A 345 8.69 -13.73 4.84
N LEU A 346 9.13 -14.83 4.21
CA LEU A 346 10.33 -15.56 4.60
C LEU A 346 11.59 -14.78 4.27
N THR A 347 11.58 -13.97 3.21
CA THR A 347 12.73 -13.15 2.81
C THR A 347 13.11 -12.09 3.84
N PHE A 348 12.22 -11.69 4.76
CA PHE A 348 12.61 -10.79 5.86
C PHE A 348 13.71 -11.38 6.75
N LEU A 349 13.72 -12.70 6.96
CA LEU A 349 14.73 -13.37 7.79
C LEU A 349 16.15 -13.17 7.23
N PRO A 350 16.47 -13.57 5.98
CA PRO A 350 17.79 -13.32 5.42
C PRO A 350 18.08 -11.82 5.26
N ILE A 351 17.09 -10.97 4.96
CA ILE A 351 17.32 -9.51 4.89
C ILE A 351 17.85 -8.97 6.21
N PHE A 352 17.19 -9.27 7.35
CA PHE A 352 17.65 -8.79 8.66
C PHE A 352 18.96 -9.43 9.11
N MET A 353 19.33 -10.61 8.61
CA MET A 353 20.66 -11.21 8.83
C MET A 353 21.77 -10.56 7.99
N ILE A 354 21.45 -10.08 6.78
CA ILE A 354 22.44 -9.46 5.89
C ILE A 354 22.98 -8.14 6.47
N PHE A 355 22.18 -7.36 7.21
CA PHE A 355 22.63 -6.12 7.86
C PHE A 355 23.85 -6.31 8.80
N PRO A 356 23.78 -7.13 9.86
CA PRO A 356 24.93 -7.36 10.73
C PRO A 356 26.09 -8.02 9.99
N MET A 357 25.83 -8.89 9.01
CA MET A 357 26.90 -9.48 8.18
C MET A 357 27.66 -8.42 7.37
N MET A 358 26.94 -7.49 6.72
CA MET A 358 27.55 -6.38 6.00
C MET A 358 28.35 -5.49 6.93
N SER A 359 27.81 -5.20 8.11
CA SER A 359 28.45 -4.35 9.12
C SER A 359 29.77 -4.93 9.62
N GLN A 360 29.76 -6.20 10.05
CA GLN A 360 30.96 -6.91 10.52
C GLN A 360 32.00 -7.04 9.42
N TYR A 361 31.58 -7.30 8.18
CA TYR A 361 32.49 -7.35 7.05
C TYR A 361 33.12 -5.97 6.77
N ALA A 362 32.32 -4.91 6.77
CA ALA A 362 32.77 -3.54 6.55
C ALA A 362 33.78 -3.09 7.61
N GLN A 363 33.57 -3.44 8.88
CA GLN A 363 34.48 -3.09 9.97
C GLN A 363 35.86 -3.78 9.83
N ASN A 364 35.89 -5.01 9.33
CA ASN A 364 37.13 -5.79 9.21
C ASN A 364 37.90 -5.52 7.91
N PHE A 365 37.19 -5.33 6.80
CA PHE A 365 37.78 -5.28 5.46
C PHE A 365 37.49 -3.98 4.69
N GLY A 366 36.71 -3.06 5.28
CA GLY A 366 36.22 -1.86 4.61
C GLY A 366 35.11 -2.14 3.59
N VAL A 367 34.71 -1.08 2.88
CA VAL A 367 33.75 -1.18 1.78
C VAL A 367 34.46 -1.74 0.55
N THR A 368 34.18 -3.00 0.23
CA THR A 368 34.73 -3.71 -0.94
C THR A 368 33.60 -4.09 -1.90
N PRO A 369 33.89 -4.56 -3.13
CA PRO A 369 32.88 -5.07 -4.07
C PRO A 369 31.95 -6.14 -3.47
N VAL A 370 32.42 -6.91 -2.48
CA VAL A 370 31.60 -7.90 -1.76
C VAL A 370 30.38 -7.24 -1.09
N ILE A 371 30.52 -6.06 -0.51
CA ILE A 371 29.40 -5.35 0.10
C ILE A 371 28.36 -4.96 -0.95
N TYR A 372 28.79 -4.48 -2.12
CA TYR A 372 27.86 -4.18 -3.21
C TYR A 372 27.14 -5.43 -3.72
N THR A 373 27.78 -6.60 -3.72
CA THR A 373 27.09 -7.87 -4.03
C THR A 373 26.06 -8.25 -2.96
N MET A 374 26.37 -8.05 -1.66
CA MET A 374 25.42 -8.29 -0.57
C MET A 374 24.22 -7.33 -0.64
N ILE A 375 24.46 -6.07 -0.98
CA ILE A 375 23.39 -5.09 -1.25
C ILE A 375 22.54 -5.57 -2.43
N GLY A 376 23.15 -5.99 -3.54
CA GLY A 376 22.42 -6.52 -4.70
C GLY A 376 21.53 -7.71 -4.33
N ILE A 377 22.03 -8.65 -3.53
CA ILE A 377 21.25 -9.78 -3.00
C ILE A 377 20.10 -9.28 -2.12
N MET A 378 20.36 -8.36 -1.20
CA MET A 378 19.35 -7.77 -0.33
C MET A 378 18.23 -7.10 -1.14
N LEU A 379 18.57 -6.30 -2.15
CA LEU A 379 17.60 -5.62 -3.02
C LEU A 379 16.76 -6.61 -3.84
N ALA A 380 17.37 -7.70 -4.33
CA ALA A 380 16.63 -8.76 -5.03
C ALA A 380 15.63 -9.46 -4.09
N LEU A 381 16.03 -9.74 -2.85
CA LEU A 381 15.14 -10.29 -1.82
C LEU A 381 14.00 -9.32 -1.48
N MET A 382 14.27 -8.01 -1.41
CA MET A 382 13.25 -6.99 -1.20
C MET A 382 12.26 -6.91 -2.38
N ALA A 383 12.73 -6.96 -3.61
CA ALA A 383 11.87 -6.95 -4.79
C ALA A 383 10.91 -8.16 -4.82
N PHE A 384 11.38 -9.33 -4.39
CA PHE A 384 10.54 -10.51 -4.21
C PHE A 384 9.58 -10.36 -3.03
N MET A 385 10.05 -9.82 -1.89
CA MET A 385 9.21 -9.50 -0.73
C MET A 385 8.03 -8.61 -1.12
N ASP A 386 8.22 -7.62 -1.99
CA ASP A 386 7.16 -6.66 -2.36
C ASP A 386 5.98 -7.34 -3.09
N MET A 387 6.19 -8.52 -3.68
CA MET A 387 5.09 -9.32 -4.23
C MET A 387 4.08 -9.76 -3.16
N ALA A 388 4.49 -9.85 -1.89
CA ALA A 388 3.58 -10.18 -0.81
C ALA A 388 2.46 -9.13 -0.66
N PHE A 389 2.68 -7.86 -1.05
CA PHE A 389 1.63 -6.83 -1.02
C PHE A 389 0.49 -7.13 -1.99
N GLY A 390 0.80 -7.51 -3.23
CA GLY A 390 -0.23 -7.87 -4.19
C GLY A 390 -1.02 -9.12 -3.75
N CYS A 391 -0.33 -10.11 -3.17
CA CYS A 391 -0.98 -11.32 -2.64
C CYS A 391 -1.94 -10.99 -1.48
N ILE A 392 -1.50 -10.20 -0.50
CA ILE A 392 -2.35 -9.88 0.65
C ILE A 392 -3.54 -9.00 0.29
N PHE A 393 -3.41 -8.13 -0.72
CA PHE A 393 -4.55 -7.36 -1.22
C PHE A 393 -5.64 -8.26 -1.82
N MET A 394 -5.26 -9.33 -2.52
CA MET A 394 -6.20 -10.33 -3.01
C MET A 394 -6.86 -11.08 -1.85
N PHE A 395 -6.10 -11.51 -0.83
CA PHE A 395 -6.67 -12.17 0.36
C PHE A 395 -7.65 -11.28 1.12
N ILE A 396 -7.32 -10.00 1.32
CA ILE A 396 -8.22 -9.02 1.96
C ILE A 396 -9.51 -8.90 1.16
N THR A 397 -9.40 -8.75 -0.16
CA THR A 397 -10.56 -8.61 -1.06
C THR A 397 -11.45 -9.85 -0.99
N ALA A 398 -10.87 -11.04 -1.08
CA ALA A 398 -11.59 -12.30 -1.01
C ALA A 398 -12.14 -12.61 0.39
N SER A 399 -11.54 -12.07 1.45
CA SER A 399 -12.01 -12.28 2.84
C SER A 399 -13.28 -11.50 3.18
N ALA A 400 -13.68 -10.55 2.32
CA ALA A 400 -14.85 -9.73 2.58
C ALA A 400 -16.13 -10.59 2.56
N PRO A 401 -16.94 -10.58 3.63
CA PRO A 401 -18.11 -11.46 3.72
C PRO A 401 -19.17 -11.23 2.64
N ASN A 402 -19.20 -10.02 2.07
CA ASN A 402 -20.01 -9.72 0.89
C ASN A 402 -19.32 -8.63 0.05
N LYS A 403 -19.64 -8.58 -1.25
CA LYS A 403 -19.09 -7.59 -2.19
C LYS A 403 -19.42 -6.14 -1.77
N ARG A 404 -20.54 -5.94 -1.06
CA ARG A 404 -21.00 -4.62 -0.59
C ARG A 404 -20.18 -4.08 0.60
N SER A 405 -19.43 -4.93 1.32
CA SER A 405 -18.58 -4.51 2.44
C SER A 405 -17.10 -4.43 2.07
N LEU A 406 -16.76 -4.50 0.78
CA LEU A 406 -15.38 -4.41 0.31
C LEU A 406 -14.71 -3.10 0.78
N GLY A 407 -15.42 -1.99 0.77
CA GLY A 407 -14.93 -0.71 1.28
C GLY A 407 -14.64 -0.79 2.77
N ALA A 408 -15.58 -1.27 3.58
CA ALA A 408 -15.37 -1.45 5.01
C ALA A 408 -14.18 -2.38 5.35
N THR A 409 -14.05 -3.50 4.64
CA THR A 409 -12.95 -4.46 4.84
C THR A 409 -11.60 -3.88 4.43
N ASN A 410 -11.51 -3.23 3.28
CA ASN A 410 -10.28 -2.55 2.83
C ASN A 410 -9.95 -1.34 3.72
N GLY A 411 -10.96 -0.61 4.17
CA GLY A 411 -10.81 0.51 5.10
C GLY A 411 -10.25 0.06 6.45
N LEU A 412 -10.76 -1.05 7.00
CA LEU A 412 -10.26 -1.63 8.25
C LEU A 412 -8.79 -2.05 8.09
N SER A 413 -8.51 -2.76 7.00
CA SER A 413 -7.16 -3.19 6.63
C SER A 413 -6.21 -1.99 6.51
N GLN A 414 -6.63 -0.95 5.81
CA GLN A 414 -5.82 0.24 5.57
C GLN A 414 -5.61 1.04 6.86
N THR A 415 -6.61 1.17 7.75
CA THR A 415 -6.42 1.79 9.07
C THR A 415 -5.31 1.10 9.86
N THR A 416 -5.32 -0.24 9.95
CA THR A 416 -4.26 -0.97 10.69
C THR A 416 -2.88 -0.74 10.09
N VAL A 417 -2.78 -0.62 8.77
CA VAL A 417 -1.52 -0.34 8.07
C VAL A 417 -1.07 1.10 8.23
N SER A 418 -1.97 2.07 8.21
CA SER A 418 -1.61 3.48 8.47
C SER A 418 -1.11 3.65 9.90
N ILE A 419 -1.67 2.93 10.89
CA ILE A 419 -1.11 2.87 12.25
C ILE A 419 0.32 2.31 12.23
N ALA A 420 0.54 1.18 11.55
CA ALA A 420 1.86 0.58 11.42
C ALA A 420 2.87 1.52 10.73
N ARG A 421 2.44 2.27 9.70
CA ARG A 421 3.27 3.25 8.98
C ARG A 421 3.58 4.50 9.79
N ALA A 422 2.65 4.95 10.64
CA ALA A 422 2.87 6.09 11.52
C ALA A 422 3.92 5.79 12.61
N ILE A 423 3.94 4.56 13.13
CA ILE A 423 4.76 4.19 14.29
C ILE A 423 6.05 3.44 13.90
N GLY A 424 6.01 2.66 12.81
CA GLY A 424 7.09 1.76 12.40
C GLY A 424 8.46 2.42 12.20
N PRO A 425 8.58 3.52 11.42
CA PRO A 425 9.85 4.24 11.25
C PRO A 425 10.41 4.75 12.57
N ALA A 426 9.58 5.38 13.40
CA ALA A 426 10.00 5.91 14.70
C ALA A 426 10.49 4.79 15.64
N MET A 427 9.75 3.67 15.70
CA MET A 427 10.16 2.52 16.51
C MET A 427 11.46 1.89 16.02
N SER A 428 11.58 1.61 14.72
CA SER A 428 12.75 0.94 14.14
C SER A 428 14.01 1.79 14.24
N THR A 429 13.95 3.07 13.89
CA THR A 429 15.09 4.00 13.99
C THR A 429 15.49 4.29 15.43
N SER A 430 14.54 4.43 16.35
CA SER A 430 14.83 4.59 17.78
C SER A 430 15.45 3.32 18.37
N LEU A 431 14.95 2.15 17.98
CA LEU A 431 15.50 0.87 18.41
C LEU A 431 16.91 0.67 17.87
N PHE A 432 17.19 1.09 16.63
CA PHE A 432 18.53 1.12 16.07
C PHE A 432 19.46 2.06 16.86
N SER A 433 19.03 3.29 17.14
CA SER A 433 19.80 4.25 17.94
C SER A 433 20.11 3.72 19.34
N LEU A 434 19.12 3.14 20.02
CA LEU A 434 19.29 2.53 21.34
C LEU A 434 20.25 1.33 21.29
N SER A 435 20.13 0.50 20.25
CA SER A 435 20.98 -0.66 20.01
C SER A 435 22.46 -0.26 19.92
N VAL A 436 22.77 0.78 19.13
CA VAL A 436 24.14 1.30 18.98
C VAL A 436 24.62 2.02 20.25
N GLN A 437 23.82 2.91 20.84
CA GLN A 437 24.20 3.71 22.01
C GLN A 437 24.50 2.86 23.26
N ARG A 438 23.67 1.83 23.50
CA ARG A 438 23.84 0.91 24.64
C ARG A 438 24.66 -0.34 24.28
N ASN A 439 25.18 -0.42 23.06
CA ASN A 439 25.91 -1.57 22.53
C ASN A 439 25.19 -2.92 22.77
N LEU A 440 23.87 -2.92 22.60
CA LEU A 440 23.04 -4.12 22.81
C LEU A 440 23.28 -5.11 21.68
N LEU A 441 23.66 -6.35 22.03
CA LEU A 441 24.08 -7.38 21.07
C LEU A 441 25.13 -6.85 20.07
N GLY A 442 26.11 -6.07 20.55
CA GLY A 442 27.17 -5.53 19.69
C GLY A 442 26.69 -4.40 18.76
N GLY A 443 25.56 -3.75 19.07
CA GLY A 443 24.94 -2.75 18.21
C GLY A 443 23.86 -3.32 17.28
N TYR A 444 23.65 -4.64 17.25
CA TYR A 444 22.77 -5.33 16.30
C TYR A 444 21.40 -5.77 16.86
N ALA A 445 21.05 -5.39 18.10
CA ALA A 445 19.81 -5.81 18.75
C ALA A 445 18.53 -5.45 17.95
N VAL A 446 18.53 -4.32 17.25
CA VAL A 446 17.40 -3.94 16.36
C VAL A 446 17.10 -5.01 15.30
N TYR A 447 18.14 -5.56 14.67
CA TYR A 447 18.00 -6.58 13.64
C TYR A 447 17.57 -7.92 14.23
N ALA A 448 18.07 -8.27 15.42
CA ALA A 448 17.63 -9.47 16.13
C ALA A 448 16.15 -9.40 16.54
N ILE A 449 15.67 -8.24 16.99
CA ILE A 449 14.27 -8.02 17.35
C ILE A 449 13.38 -8.10 16.10
N LEU A 450 13.76 -7.44 15.00
CA LEU A 450 13.00 -7.50 13.75
C LEU A 450 13.02 -8.90 13.11
N PHE A 451 14.12 -9.64 13.27
CA PHE A 451 14.20 -11.05 12.91
C PHE A 451 13.19 -11.89 13.72
N GLY A 452 13.15 -11.70 15.05
CA GLY A 452 12.17 -12.36 15.91
C GLY A 452 10.73 -12.03 15.54
N LEU A 453 10.43 -10.75 15.27
CA LEU A 453 9.11 -10.32 14.78
C LEU A 453 8.77 -10.93 13.41
N SER A 454 9.76 -11.13 12.55
CA SER A 454 9.58 -11.79 11.25
C SER A 454 9.26 -13.28 11.41
N CYS A 455 9.89 -13.97 12.38
CA CYS A 455 9.53 -15.34 12.74
C CYS A 455 8.08 -15.43 13.25
N LEU A 456 7.64 -14.49 14.09
CA LEU A 456 6.24 -14.44 14.55
C LEU A 456 5.28 -14.15 13.40
N ALA A 457 5.65 -13.24 12.49
CA ALA A 457 4.85 -12.94 11.32
C ALA A 457 4.72 -14.15 10.37
N MET A 458 5.74 -15.02 10.31
CA MET A 458 5.67 -16.28 9.56
C MET A 458 4.59 -17.23 10.09
N ILE A 459 4.40 -17.30 11.41
CA ILE A 459 3.35 -18.12 12.02
C ILE A 459 1.97 -17.67 11.53
N LEU A 460 1.75 -16.36 11.43
CA LEU A 460 0.51 -15.79 10.89
C LEU A 460 0.38 -16.03 9.37
N ALA A 461 1.48 -15.96 8.63
CA ALA A 461 1.47 -16.14 7.18
C ALA A 461 1.06 -17.56 6.77
N VAL A 462 1.53 -18.58 7.52
CA VAL A 462 1.22 -19.99 7.23
C VAL A 462 -0.25 -20.34 7.51
N GLN A 463 -0.94 -19.56 8.36
CA GLN A 463 -2.36 -19.73 8.68
C GLN A 463 -3.30 -19.25 7.56
N LEU A 464 -2.80 -18.56 6.53
CA LEU A 464 -3.63 -18.23 5.37
C LEU A 464 -4.04 -19.51 4.62
N PRO A 465 -5.27 -19.57 4.08
CA PRO A 465 -5.80 -20.75 3.41
C PRO A 465 -5.05 -21.02 2.10
N GLN A 466 -4.97 -22.30 1.71
CA GLN A 466 -4.26 -22.73 0.50
C GLN A 466 -4.93 -22.24 -0.78
N GLU A 467 -6.26 -22.27 -0.80
CA GLU A 467 -7.09 -21.69 -1.83
C GLU A 467 -7.67 -20.36 -1.32
N MET A 468 -8.09 -19.51 -2.25
CA MET A 468 -8.72 -18.25 -1.90
C MET A 468 -10.05 -18.49 -1.19
N TRP A 469 -10.42 -17.61 -0.25
CA TRP A 469 -11.64 -17.75 0.57
C TRP A 469 -12.90 -18.05 -0.25
N GLU A 470 -13.06 -17.41 -1.41
CA GLU A 470 -14.20 -17.61 -2.32
C GLU A 470 -14.24 -19.01 -2.96
N GLU A 471 -13.09 -19.63 -3.23
CA GLU A 471 -13.02 -20.95 -3.87
C GLU A 471 -13.23 -22.09 -2.86
N ALA A 472 -12.88 -21.86 -1.59
CA ALA A 472 -13.11 -22.81 -0.50
C ALA A 472 -14.61 -22.99 -0.19
N ASP A 473 -15.40 -21.91 -0.27
CA ASP A 473 -16.85 -21.96 -0.03
C ASP A 473 -17.61 -22.74 -1.13
N ASP A 474 -17.17 -22.64 -2.39
CA ASP A 474 -17.73 -23.40 -3.51
C ASP A 474 -17.47 -24.92 -3.35
N HIS A 475 -16.27 -25.31 -2.88
CA HIS A 475 -15.93 -26.70 -2.64
C HIS A 475 -16.76 -27.35 -1.52
N ILE A 476 -17.02 -26.62 -0.42
CA ILE A 476 -17.87 -27.10 0.68
C ILE A 476 -19.32 -27.29 0.21
N CYS A 477 -19.84 -26.39 -0.63
CA CYS A 477 -21.17 -26.54 -1.22
C CYS A 477 -21.28 -27.75 -2.17
N HIS A 478 -20.20 -28.10 -2.87
CA HIS A 478 -20.18 -29.24 -3.79
C HIS A 478 -19.92 -30.60 -3.13
N GLU A 479 -19.30 -30.66 -1.94
CA GLU A 479 -19.14 -31.91 -1.18
C GLU A 479 -20.36 -32.26 -0.30
N THR A 480 -21.28 -31.30 -0.09
CA THR A 480 -22.47 -31.48 0.75
C THR A 480 -23.76 -31.70 -0.05
N LEU A 481 -23.67 -31.75 -1.38
CA LEU A 481 -24.72 -32.15 -2.32
C LEU A 481 -24.37 -33.51 -2.92
#